data_AF-A0A6P6SAD4-F1
#
_entry.id   AF-A0A6P6SAD4-F1
#
_cell.length_a   1.000
_cell.length_b   1.000
_cell.length_c   1.000
_cell.angle_alpha   90.00
_cell.angle_beta   90.00
_cell.angle_gamma   90.00
#
_symmetry.space_group_name_H-M   'P 1'
#
loop_
_entity.id
_entity.type
_entity.pdbx_description
1 polymer ?
#
loop_
_entity_poly.entity_id
_entity_poly.type
_entity_poly.pdbx_seq_one_letter_code
_entity_poly.pdbx_strand_id
1 'polypeptide(L)'
;MEIARKLGAESITVYSDSQLIVNQSTRTGWLDELSTILWAYRTTPWTVTQGTPFALTNVAETVIPAEIGVLSSRVQHFMGQNNEKEMRLNLDLLECRREEAYTRMAKYKGQVMRYYNARVRHLSFKPGDLV
;
A
#
# COMPACT_ATOMS: atom_id res chain seq x y z
N MET A 1 33.76 -11.22 -29.61
CA MET A 1 32.49 -11.72 -30.15
C MET A 1 32.01 -13.01 -29.49
N GLU A 2 32.89 -13.89 -28.99
CA GLU A 2 32.47 -15.21 -28.45
C GLU A 2 31.92 -15.21 -27.00
N ILE A 3 32.22 -14.18 -26.20
CA ILE A 3 31.80 -14.11 -24.78
C ILE A 3 30.31 -13.74 -24.63
N ALA A 4 29.78 -12.92 -25.54
CA ALA A 4 28.40 -12.42 -25.46
C ALA A 4 27.34 -13.52 -25.67
N ARG A 5 27.62 -14.53 -26.51
CA ARG A 5 26.68 -15.63 -26.80
C ARG A 5 26.48 -16.59 -25.61
N LYS A 6 27.46 -16.70 -24.70
CA LYS A 6 27.36 -17.54 -23.50
C LYS A 6 26.53 -16.91 -22.37
N LEU A 7 26.26 -15.60 -22.42
CA LEU A 7 25.57 -14.85 -21.36
C LEU A 7 24.18 -14.35 -21.73
N GLY A 8 23.68 -14.63 -22.95
CA GLY A 8 22.33 -14.23 -23.36
C GLY A 8 22.09 -12.71 -23.36
N ALA A 9 23.14 -11.92 -23.62
CA ALA A 9 23.07 -10.45 -23.60
C ALA A 9 23.03 -9.89 -25.04
N GLU A 10 22.03 -9.04 -25.33
CA GLU A 10 21.79 -8.45 -26.66
C GLU A 10 22.72 -7.28 -27.01
N SER A 11 23.38 -6.65 -26.02
CA SER A 11 24.44 -5.66 -26.27
C SER A 11 25.22 -5.38 -24.99
N ILE A 12 26.55 -5.26 -25.09
CA ILE A 12 27.43 -4.84 -23.99
C ILE A 12 28.11 -3.54 -24.43
N THR A 13 27.67 -2.40 -23.91
CA THR A 13 28.41 -1.14 -24.03
C THR A 13 29.39 -1.03 -22.87
N VAL A 14 30.68 -1.16 -23.15
CA VAL A 14 31.76 -0.96 -22.18
C VAL A 14 32.15 0.52 -22.21
N TYR A 15 31.81 1.27 -21.17
CA TYR A 15 32.45 2.55 -20.90
C TYR A 15 33.56 2.33 -19.88
N SER A 16 34.72 2.92 -20.18
CA SER A 16 35.93 2.88 -19.36
C SER A 16 35.65 3.39 -17.95
N ASP A 17 36.23 2.64 -17.01
CA ASP A 17 36.51 2.94 -15.62
C ASP A 17 35.31 3.03 -14.65
N SER A 18 35.11 1.90 -13.99
CA SER A 18 34.65 1.78 -12.59
C SER A 18 33.18 1.52 -12.32
N GLN A 19 32.39 0.98 -13.26
CA GLN A 19 31.22 0.16 -12.92
C GLN A 19 30.64 -0.56 -14.15
N LEU A 20 30.68 -1.89 -14.14
CA LEU A 20 29.84 -2.72 -14.99
C LEU A 20 28.40 -2.64 -14.45
N ILE A 21 27.64 -1.64 -14.89
CA ILE A 21 26.18 -1.72 -14.79
C ILE A 21 25.76 -2.60 -15.97
N VAL A 22 25.66 -3.90 -15.71
CA VAL A 22 24.86 -4.77 -16.56
C VAL A 22 23.46 -4.18 -16.50
N ASN A 23 23.04 -3.48 -17.56
CA ASN A 23 21.66 -3.06 -17.72
C ASN A 23 20.88 -4.33 -18.04
N GLN A 24 20.68 -5.15 -17.01
CA GLN A 24 19.60 -6.10 -17.01
C GLN A 24 18.37 -5.20 -17.06
N SER A 25 17.69 -5.18 -18.20
CA SER A 25 16.27 -4.91 -18.20
C SER A 25 15.63 -6.03 -17.38
N THR A 26 15.80 -5.99 -16.05
CA THR A 26 14.97 -6.76 -15.15
C THR A 26 13.60 -6.19 -15.41
N ARG A 27 12.85 -6.91 -16.22
CA ARG A 27 11.39 -6.78 -16.29
C ARG A 27 10.96 -6.79 -14.83
N THR A 28 10.67 -5.62 -14.26
CA THR A 28 10.38 -5.49 -12.84
C THR A 28 9.23 -6.44 -12.58
N GLY A 29 9.55 -7.52 -11.85
CA GLY A 29 8.57 -8.55 -11.62
C GLY A 29 7.50 -7.94 -10.73
N TRP A 30 6.26 -8.41 -10.86
CA TRP A 30 5.19 -8.05 -9.91
C TRP A 30 5.66 -8.24 -8.44
N LEU A 31 6.60 -9.15 -8.21
CA LEU A 31 7.24 -9.42 -6.92
C LEU A 31 8.10 -8.25 -6.39
N ASP A 32 8.83 -7.56 -7.27
CA ASP A 32 9.71 -6.45 -6.89
C ASP A 32 8.89 -5.21 -6.50
N GLU A 33 7.77 -5.00 -7.19
CA GLU A 33 6.84 -3.89 -6.92
C GLU A 33 5.87 -4.17 -5.77
N LEU A 34 5.63 -5.45 -5.44
CA LEU A 34 4.67 -5.88 -4.43
C LEU A 34 4.88 -5.18 -3.07
N SER A 35 6.13 -5.10 -2.62
CA SER A 35 6.49 -4.46 -1.35
C SER A 35 6.10 -2.98 -1.33
N THR A 36 6.35 -2.28 -2.44
CA THR A 36 6.01 -0.86 -2.62
C THR A 36 4.51 -0.65 -2.66
N ILE A 37 3.78 -1.52 -3.38
CA ILE A 37 2.32 -1.47 -3.49
C ILE A 37 1.66 -1.71 -2.14
N LEU A 38 2.11 -2.74 -1.40
CA LEU A 38 1.62 -3.03 -0.06
C LEU A 38 1.89 -1.88 0.91
N TRP A 39 3.05 -1.24 0.80
CA TRP A 39 3.39 -0.07 1.61
C TRP A 39 2.43 1.08 1.32
N ALA A 40 2.28 1.44 0.04
CA ALA A 40 1.36 2.50 -0.39
C ALA A 40 -0.07 2.23 0.08
N TYR A 41 -0.57 1.00 -0.08
CA TYR A 41 -1.90 0.62 0.41
C TYR A 41 -2.05 0.82 1.92
N ARG A 42 -1.04 0.45 2.72
CA ARG A 42 -1.09 0.56 4.18
C ARG A 42 -0.99 2.01 4.67
N THR A 43 -0.26 2.87 3.96
CA THR A 43 -0.03 4.27 4.36
C THR A 43 -0.94 5.27 3.65
N THR A 44 -1.77 4.84 2.70
CA THR A 44 -2.72 5.74 2.03
C THR A 44 -4.00 5.87 2.88
N PRO A 45 -4.43 7.09 3.23
CA PRO A 45 -5.64 7.29 4.01
C PRO A 45 -6.85 6.92 3.16
N TRP A 46 -7.76 6.14 3.74
CA TRP A 46 -8.96 5.74 3.02
C TRP A 46 -10.11 6.69 3.34
N THR A 47 -10.77 7.22 2.32
CA THR A 47 -11.82 8.25 2.45
C THR A 47 -13.03 7.77 3.26
N VAL A 48 -13.35 6.48 3.17
CA VAL A 48 -14.47 5.86 3.92
C VAL A 48 -14.14 5.79 5.41
N THR A 49 -12.91 5.39 5.73
CA THR A 49 -12.48 5.14 7.12
C THR A 49 -11.91 6.40 7.79
N GLN A 50 -11.53 7.41 7.00
CA GLN A 50 -10.81 8.63 7.41
C GLN A 50 -9.50 8.34 8.15
N GLY A 51 -8.84 7.25 7.79
CA GLY A 51 -7.59 6.81 8.39
C GLY A 51 -6.84 5.85 7.49
N THR A 52 -5.53 5.71 7.74
CA THR A 52 -4.69 4.73 7.05
C THR A 52 -4.92 3.33 7.66
N PRO A 53 -4.94 2.26 6.86
CA PRO A 53 -5.00 0.89 7.40
C PRO A 53 -3.90 0.61 8.43
N PHE A 54 -2.71 1.19 8.24
CA PHE A 54 -1.63 1.07 9.21
C PHE A 54 -1.98 1.69 10.56
N ALA A 55 -2.52 2.91 10.60
CA ALA A 55 -2.87 3.59 11.86
C ALA A 55 -4.08 2.97 12.59
N LEU A 56 -4.86 2.13 11.92
CA LEU A 56 -5.93 1.36 12.56
C LEU A 56 -5.42 0.03 13.12
N THR A 57 -4.36 -0.53 12.54
CA THR A 57 -3.79 -1.81 12.99
C THR A 57 -2.73 -1.58 14.05
N ASN A 58 -1.93 -0.54 13.87
CA ASN A 58 -0.83 -0.16 14.72
C ASN A 58 -1.16 1.12 15.47
N VAL A 59 -0.51 1.25 16.62
CA VAL A 59 -0.71 2.31 17.59
C VAL A 59 -0.46 3.71 16.99
N ALA A 60 0.46 3.84 16.05
CA ALA A 60 0.82 5.13 15.48
C ALA A 60 1.02 5.05 13.96
N GLU A 61 0.86 6.19 13.29
CA GLU A 61 1.08 6.32 11.86
C GLU A 61 2.57 6.28 11.52
N THR A 62 2.96 5.39 10.61
CA THR A 62 4.36 5.23 10.23
C THR A 62 4.90 6.48 9.56
N VAL A 63 6.18 6.78 9.80
CA VAL A 63 6.93 7.73 8.98
C VAL A 63 7.18 7.08 7.62
N ILE A 64 6.71 7.70 6.55
CA ILE A 64 6.89 7.17 5.19
C ILE A 64 8.38 7.31 4.81
N PRO A 65 9.02 6.32 4.15
CA PRO A 65 10.43 6.43 3.75
C PRO A 65 10.77 7.69 2.95
N ALA A 66 9.83 8.19 2.14
CA ALA A 66 9.97 9.46 1.43
C ALA A 66 10.14 10.66 2.38
N GLU A 67 9.48 10.65 3.54
CA GLU A 67 9.66 11.69 4.56
C GLU A 67 11.06 11.66 5.18
N ILE A 68 11.69 10.48 5.27
CA ILE A 68 13.06 10.33 5.77
C ILE A 68 14.06 10.90 4.76
N GLY A 69 13.89 10.56 3.47
CA GLY A 69 14.77 11.05 2.41
C GLY A 69 14.70 12.57 2.19
N VAL A 70 13.55 13.19 2.43
CA VAL A 70 13.34 14.64 2.29
C VAL A 70 13.57 15.39 3.62
N LEU A 71 13.87 14.68 4.72
CA LEU A 71 13.94 15.23 6.08
C LEU A 71 12.69 16.06 6.40
N SER A 72 11.52 15.41 6.37
CA SER A 72 10.24 16.08 6.63
C SER A 72 10.24 16.78 8.00
N SER A 73 9.33 17.75 8.20
CA SER A 73 9.19 18.44 9.48
C SER A 73 9.03 17.48 10.67
N ARG A 74 8.40 16.31 10.46
CA ARG A 74 8.26 15.27 11.49
C ARG A 74 9.62 14.70 11.91
N VAL A 75 10.54 14.52 10.95
CA VAL A 75 11.90 14.01 11.19
C VAL A 75 12.77 15.09 11.81
N GLN A 76 12.68 16.33 11.33
CA GLN A 76 13.50 17.45 11.82
C GLN A 76 13.16 17.88 13.26
N HIS A 77 11.89 17.81 13.65
CA HIS A 77 11.42 18.24 14.98
C HIS A 77 11.11 17.06 15.91
N PHE A 78 11.71 15.90 15.65
CA PHE A 78 11.49 14.71 16.48
C PHE A 78 12.01 14.95 17.91
N MET A 79 11.10 14.93 18.88
CA MET A 79 11.41 14.97 20.31
C MET A 79 10.91 13.70 20.99
N GLY A 80 11.83 12.84 21.43
CA GLY A 80 11.50 11.52 21.98
C GLY A 80 10.55 11.56 23.17
N GLN A 81 10.68 12.54 24.08
CA GLN A 81 9.80 12.69 25.24
C GLN A 81 8.36 13.05 24.85
N ASN A 82 8.19 13.92 23.84
CA ASN A 82 6.87 14.27 23.34
C ASN A 82 6.23 13.09 22.60
N ASN A 83 7.03 12.37 21.81
CA ASN A 83 6.58 11.18 21.09
C ASN A 83 6.07 10.07 22.02
N GLU A 84 6.71 9.85 23.18
CA GLU A 84 6.24 8.88 24.18
C GLU A 84 4.86 9.25 24.74
N LYS A 85 4.64 10.54 25.03
CA LYS A 85 3.33 11.02 25.50
C LYS A 85 2.25 10.86 24.43
N GLU A 86 2.56 11.24 23.19
CA GLU A 86 1.66 11.06 22.05
C GLU A 86 1.39 9.58 21.76
N MET A 87 2.38 8.70 21.93
CA MET A 87 2.20 7.25 21.76
C MET A 87 1.16 6.70 22.75
N ARG A 88 1.21 7.12 24.01
CA ARG A 88 0.23 6.71 25.04
C ARG A 88 -1.18 7.20 24.70
N LEU A 89 -1.32 8.46 24.31
CA LEU A 89 -2.61 9.00 23.86
C LEU A 89 -3.15 8.23 22.64
N ASN A 90 -2.28 7.90 21.69
CA ASN A 90 -2.68 7.10 20.53
C ASN A 90 -3.09 5.67 20.91
N LEU A 91 -2.44 5.04 21.89
CA LEU A 91 -2.86 3.75 22.45
C LEU A 91 -4.27 3.83 23.04
N ASP A 92 -4.50 4.82 23.89
CA ASP A 92 -5.78 4.99 24.58
C ASP A 92 -6.93 5.25 23.60
N LEU A 93 -6.65 5.99 22.52
CA LEU A 93 -7.64 6.36 21.49
C LEU A 93 -7.74 5.35 20.33
N LEU A 94 -6.86 4.34 20.26
CA LEU A 94 -6.82 3.40 19.14
C LEU A 94 -8.15 2.67 18.97
N GLU A 95 -8.73 2.21 20.07
CA GLU A 95 -9.98 1.45 20.02
C GLU A 95 -11.17 2.34 19.61
N CYS A 96 -11.21 3.58 20.09
CA CYS A 96 -12.20 4.57 19.64
C CYS A 96 -12.12 4.79 18.12
N ARG A 97 -10.91 4.93 17.58
CA ARG A 97 -10.69 5.11 16.13
C ARG A 97 -11.09 3.87 15.34
N ARG A 98 -10.85 2.67 15.87
CA ARG A 98 -11.29 1.40 15.26
C ARG A 98 -12.79 1.26 15.22
N GLU A 99 -13.47 1.63 16.30
CA GLU A 99 -14.94 1.56 16.37
C GLU A 99 -15.59 2.56 15.39
N GLU A 100 -15.06 3.78 15.32
CA GLU A 100 -15.48 4.77 14.32
C GLU A 100 -15.26 4.27 12.89
N ALA A 101 -14.08 3.72 12.62
CA ALA A 101 -13.71 3.12 11.34
C ALA A 101 -14.68 1.99 10.95
N TYR A 102 -14.98 1.11 11.90
CA TYR A 102 -15.89 -0.01 11.71
C TYR A 102 -17.32 0.47 11.40
N THR A 103 -17.82 1.43 12.17
CA THR A 103 -19.14 2.05 11.96
C THR A 103 -19.26 2.67 10.57
N ARG A 104 -18.25 3.43 10.13
CA ARG A 104 -18.23 4.04 8.79
C ARG A 104 -18.20 2.98 7.68
N MET A 105 -17.38 1.95 7.84
CA MET A 105 -17.26 0.86 6.88
C MET A 105 -18.56 0.06 6.77
N ALA A 106 -19.22 -0.23 7.89
CA ALA A 106 -20.51 -0.90 7.91
C ALA A 106 -21.58 -0.08 7.17
N LYS A 107 -21.63 1.23 7.41
CA LYS A 107 -22.52 2.16 6.69
C LYS A 107 -22.25 2.15 5.19
N TYR A 108 -20.99 2.25 4.79
CA TYR A 108 -20.59 2.22 3.38
C TYR A 108 -20.98 0.90 2.70
N LYS A 109 -20.65 -0.24 3.31
CA LYS A 109 -21.05 -1.55 2.80
C LYS A 109 -22.57 -1.67 2.64
N GLY A 110 -23.33 -1.16 3.61
CA GLY A 110 -24.80 -1.10 3.52
C GLY A 110 -25.29 -0.27 2.33
N GLN A 111 -24.67 0.88 2.06
CA GLN A 111 -25.01 1.72 0.90
C GLN A 111 -24.70 1.01 -0.43
N VAL A 112 -23.51 0.42 -0.55
CA VAL A 112 -23.10 -0.33 -1.74
C VAL A 112 -24.03 -1.52 -1.98
N MET A 113 -24.35 -2.27 -0.92
CA MET A 113 -25.28 -3.40 -0.99
C MET A 113 -26.67 -2.96 -1.48
N ARG A 114 -27.21 -1.86 -0.94
CA ARG A 114 -28.52 -1.32 -1.36
C ARG A 114 -28.50 -0.91 -2.83
N TYR A 115 -27.45 -0.21 -3.27
CA TYR A 115 -27.29 0.20 -4.67
C TYR A 115 -27.22 -0.99 -5.62
N TYR A 116 -26.43 -2.00 -5.25
CA TYR A 116 -26.30 -3.22 -6.04
C TYR A 116 -27.63 -3.99 -6.10
N ASN A 117 -28.24 -4.28 -4.95
CA ASN A 117 -29.50 -5.03 -4.87
C ASN A 117 -30.66 -4.32 -5.57
N ALA A 118 -30.68 -2.98 -5.61
CA ALA A 118 -31.69 -2.23 -6.36
C ALA A 118 -31.57 -2.42 -7.89
N ARG A 119 -30.41 -2.83 -8.40
CA ARG A 119 -30.11 -2.95 -9.83
C ARG A 119 -29.98 -4.38 -10.32
N VAL A 120 -29.75 -5.33 -9.42
CA VAL A 120 -29.77 -6.76 -9.75
C VAL A 120 -31.19 -7.16 -10.10
N ARG A 121 -31.40 -7.58 -11.35
CA ARG A 121 -32.61 -8.31 -11.73
C ARG A 121 -32.45 -9.74 -11.25
N HIS A 122 -33.38 -10.22 -10.44
CA HIS A 122 -33.43 -11.65 -10.11
C HIS A 122 -33.76 -12.43 -11.39
N LEU A 123 -32.77 -13.08 -11.99
CA LEU A 123 -33.02 -14.14 -12.97
C LEU A 123 -33.39 -15.40 -12.20
N SER A 124 -34.63 -15.85 -12.38
CA SER A 124 -35.03 -17.20 -12.01
C SER A 124 -34.77 -18.13 -13.19
N PHE A 125 -34.01 -19.19 -12.93
CA PHE A 125 -33.74 -20.25 -13.91
C PHE A 125 -34.69 -21.42 -13.67
N LYS A 126 -35.19 -22.02 -14.74
CA LYS A 126 -35.98 -23.25 -14.71
C LYS A 126 -35.10 -24.45 -15.04
N PRO A 127 -35.47 -25.67 -14.60
CA PRO A 127 -34.79 -26.88 -15.02
C PRO A 127 -34.78 -26.98 -16.56
N GLY A 128 -33.59 -26.97 -17.17
CA GLY A 128 -33.41 -26.97 -18.63
C GLY A 128 -32.83 -25.68 -19.23
N ASP A 129 -32.69 -24.61 -18.44
CA ASP A 129 -31.97 -23.41 -18.89
C ASP A 129 -30.46 -23.70 -19.00
N LEU A 130 -29.87 -23.45 -20.17
CA LEU A 130 -28.43 -23.57 -20.40
C LEU A 130 -27.70 -22.35 -19.84
N VAL A 131 -26.75 -22.59 -18.94
CA VAL A 131 -25.82 -21.60 -18.37
C VAL A 131 -24.58 -21.50 -19.23
#